data_AF-A0A453EWM1-F1
#
_entry.id   AF-A0A453EWM1-F1
#
_cell.length_a   1.000
_cell.length_b   1.000
_cell.length_c   1.000
_cell.angle_alpha   90.00
_cell.angle_beta   90.00
_cell.angle_gamma   90.00
#
_symmetry.space_group_name_H-M   'P 1'
#
loop_
_entity.id
_entity.type
_entity.pdbx_description
1 polymer ?
#
loop_
_entity_poly.entity_id
_entity_poly.type
_entity_poly.pdbx_seq_one_letter_code
_entity_poly.pdbx_strand_id
1 'polypeptide(L)'
;MHPSAFFLPTFLEAVRTNTEESIASIMTEPIPGVFSFAMLQPNFCDMLLEEVENFEKWVHAMKFKIMRPNTMNKYGAVLDDFGLEAMLNQFMEEFIAPISKVFYPEVGGGTLDSHHAFVVEYGKDRDVELGFHVDDSEVTLNVCLGKQFSGGELYFRGIRCENHVNSETQHEEMYDYSHVPGRAVLHRGRHRHGARPTSSGLRMNLLLWCRSSVFREMKKYQMDFSSWCGECQREKRERQIQCVKATKLVNYSLEHSYAVHLAANILLLASNTFLLYFRTGIS
;
A
#
# COMPACT_ATOMS: atom_id res chain seq x y z
N MET A 1 0.10 12.49 30.61
CA MET A 1 -0.14 11.06 30.98
C MET A 1 1.03 10.24 30.47
N HIS A 2 1.44 9.19 31.18
CA HIS A 2 2.60 8.37 30.79
C HIS A 2 2.22 7.39 29.65
N PRO A 3 3.07 7.16 28.63
CA PRO A 3 2.73 6.30 27.48
C PRO A 3 2.24 4.89 27.82
N SER A 4 2.64 4.34 28.98
CA SER A 4 2.18 3.03 29.46
C SER A 4 0.68 2.97 29.80
N ALA A 5 0.01 4.11 29.94
CA ALA A 5 -1.44 4.16 30.10
C ALA A 5 -2.18 3.92 28.78
N PHE A 6 -1.50 4.12 27.64
CA PHE A 6 -2.10 4.08 26.31
C PHE A 6 -1.72 2.83 25.54
N PHE A 7 -0.44 2.46 25.63
CA PHE A 7 0.17 1.45 24.78
C PHE A 7 0.47 0.16 25.52
N LEU A 8 0.45 -0.96 24.80
CA LEU A 8 0.90 -2.24 25.31
C LEU A 8 2.40 -2.17 25.65
N PRO A 9 2.86 -2.84 26.73
CA PRO A 9 4.27 -2.78 27.13
C PRO A 9 5.21 -3.28 26.03
N THR A 10 4.82 -4.34 25.32
CA THR A 10 5.59 -4.92 24.20
C THR A 10 5.75 -3.92 23.05
N PHE A 11 4.70 -3.17 22.73
CA PHE A 11 4.78 -2.11 21.71
C PHE A 11 5.71 -0.98 22.15
N LEU A 12 5.57 -0.51 23.39
CA LEU A 12 6.41 0.56 23.92
C LEU A 12 7.88 0.17 23.96
N GLU A 13 8.18 -1.04 24.40
CA GLU A 13 9.55 -1.54 24.47
C GLU A 13 10.17 -1.60 23.08
N ALA A 14 9.46 -2.16 22.10
CA ALA A 14 9.94 -2.26 20.72
C ALA A 14 10.26 -0.89 20.09
N VAL A 15 9.34 0.07 20.24
CA VAL A 15 9.52 1.42 19.70
C VAL A 15 10.62 2.19 20.44
N ARG A 16 10.74 2.04 21.76
CA ARG A 16 11.79 2.70 22.57
C ARG A 16 13.18 2.16 22.28
N THR A 17 13.32 0.85 22.06
CA THR A 17 14.59 0.25 21.63
C THR A 17 14.99 0.77 20.25
N ASN A 18 14.00 1.05 19.38
CA ASN A 18 14.18 1.77 18.13
C ASN A 18 15.23 1.17 17.19
N THR A 19 15.30 -0.16 17.14
CA THR A 19 16.05 -0.90 16.11
C THR A 19 15.09 -1.58 15.15
N GLU A 20 15.55 -1.85 13.93
CA GLU A 20 14.76 -2.57 12.93
C GLU A 20 14.31 -3.94 13.45
N GLU A 21 15.19 -4.67 14.13
CA GLU A 21 14.87 -6.00 14.68
C GLU A 21 13.82 -5.91 15.79
N SER A 22 13.94 -4.91 16.67
CA SER A 22 13.02 -4.73 17.78
C SER A 22 11.64 -4.34 17.29
N ILE A 23 11.55 -3.40 16.34
CA ILE A 23 10.30 -3.00 15.70
C ILE A 23 9.70 -4.17 14.91
N ALA A 24 10.49 -4.89 14.11
CA ALA A 24 10.01 -6.04 13.33
C ALA A 24 9.48 -7.18 14.21
N SER A 25 10.02 -7.36 15.43
CA SER A 25 9.61 -8.45 16.32
C SER A 25 8.14 -8.40 16.75
N ILE A 26 7.50 -7.23 16.71
CA ILE A 26 6.09 -7.06 17.10
C ILE A 26 5.13 -7.01 15.90
N MET A 27 5.66 -7.09 14.68
CA MET A 27 4.90 -6.92 13.44
C MET A 27 4.48 -8.27 12.87
N THR A 28 3.30 -8.29 12.27
CA THR A 28 2.86 -9.35 11.36
C THR A 28 2.60 -8.71 10.01
N GLU A 29 3.17 -9.25 8.94
CA GLU A 29 2.95 -8.78 7.57
C GLU A 29 2.01 -9.75 6.83
N PRO A 30 0.67 -9.59 6.95
CA PRO A 30 -0.27 -10.48 6.27
C PRO A 30 -0.13 -10.50 4.74
N ILE A 31 0.19 -9.35 4.15
CA ILE A 31 0.53 -9.21 2.73
C ILE A 31 1.66 -8.18 2.59
N PRO A 32 2.45 -8.23 1.50
CA PRO A 32 3.57 -7.31 1.30
C PRO A 32 3.18 -5.83 1.48
N GLY A 33 3.85 -5.14 2.39
CA GLY A 33 3.66 -3.71 2.67
C GLY A 33 2.39 -3.37 3.45
N VAL A 34 1.76 -4.34 4.12
CA VAL A 34 0.70 -4.12 5.11
C VAL A 34 1.10 -4.80 6.40
N PHE A 35 1.30 -4.04 7.47
CA PHE A 35 1.72 -4.55 8.76
C PHE A 35 0.59 -4.45 9.78
N SER A 36 0.46 -5.47 10.64
CA SER A 36 -0.50 -5.53 11.74
C SER A 36 0.21 -5.81 13.05
N PHE A 37 -0.13 -5.06 14.09
CA PHE A 37 0.50 -5.19 15.41
C PHE A 37 -0.47 -4.80 16.53
N ALA A 38 -0.28 -5.41 17.71
CA ALA A 38 -1.02 -5.03 18.90
C ALA A 38 -0.40 -3.75 19.48
N MET A 39 -1.21 -2.71 19.69
CA MET A 39 -0.69 -1.38 20.00
C MET A 39 -1.33 -0.79 21.25
N LEU A 40 -2.67 -0.67 21.27
CA LEU A 40 -3.37 0.04 22.33
C LEU A 40 -3.80 -0.88 23.46
N GLN A 41 -3.76 -0.33 24.67
CA GLN A 41 -4.40 -0.95 25.82
C GLN A 41 -5.93 -0.97 25.65
N PRO A 42 -6.62 -2.03 26.10
CA PRO A 42 -8.09 -2.09 26.02
C PRO A 42 -8.79 -0.94 26.75
N ASN A 43 -8.25 -0.50 27.89
CA ASN A 43 -8.81 0.62 28.66
C ASN A 43 -8.71 1.95 27.90
N PHE A 44 -7.61 2.18 27.18
CA PHE A 44 -7.44 3.38 26.37
C PHE A 44 -8.38 3.37 25.17
N CYS A 45 -8.62 2.21 24.56
CA CYS A 45 -9.66 2.08 23.53
C CYS A 45 -11.02 2.52 24.09
N ASP A 46 -11.41 2.07 25.29
CA ASP A 46 -12.66 2.49 25.94
C ASP A 46 -12.69 3.99 26.23
N MET A 47 -11.62 4.55 26.77
CA MET A 47 -11.52 5.98 27.05
C MET A 47 -11.66 6.84 25.80
N LEU A 48 -11.01 6.44 24.70
CA LEU A 48 -11.09 7.17 23.44
C LEU A 48 -12.48 7.06 22.81
N LEU A 49 -13.13 5.89 22.90
CA LEU A 49 -14.52 5.72 22.48
C LEU A 49 -15.45 6.63 23.28
N GLU A 50 -15.32 6.65 24.61
CA GLU A 50 -16.12 7.48 25.50
C GLU A 50 -15.94 8.98 25.20
N GLU A 51 -14.70 9.42 24.95
CA GLU A 51 -14.40 10.81 24.62
C GLU A 51 -15.06 11.23 23.30
N VAL A 52 -14.98 10.39 22.26
CA VAL A 52 -15.65 10.65 20.98
C VAL A 52 -17.17 10.71 21.15
N GLU A 53 -17.75 9.80 21.93
CA GLU A 53 -19.18 9.84 22.22
C GLU A 53 -19.59 11.11 22.98
N ASN A 54 -18.78 11.55 23.95
CA ASN A 54 -19.04 12.77 24.71
C ASN A 54 -18.94 14.00 23.81
N PHE A 55 -17.96 14.04 22.91
CA PHE A 55 -17.84 15.08 21.90
C PHE A 55 -19.07 15.14 20.99
N GLU A 56 -19.49 14.01 20.39
CA GLU A 56 -20.68 13.97 19.51
C GLU A 56 -21.97 14.34 20.27
N LYS A 57 -22.14 13.91 21.52
CA LYS A 57 -23.26 14.34 22.38
C LYS A 57 -23.26 15.86 22.58
N TRP A 58 -22.09 16.45 22.84
CA TRP A 58 -21.94 17.90 22.99
C TRP A 58 -22.24 18.65 21.69
N VAL A 59 -21.72 18.18 20.55
CA VAL A 59 -21.98 18.74 19.22
C VAL A 59 -23.47 18.77 18.93
N HIS A 60 -24.18 17.67 19.21
CA HIS A 60 -25.62 17.59 19.03
C HIS A 60 -26.38 18.54 19.95
N ALA A 61 -26.05 18.55 21.24
CA ALA A 61 -26.70 19.41 22.24
C ALA A 61 -26.52 20.90 21.91
N MET A 62 -25.34 21.29 21.44
CA MET A 62 -25.02 22.68 21.08
C MET A 62 -25.44 23.05 19.65
N LYS A 63 -25.91 22.08 18.84
CA LYS A 63 -26.17 22.24 17.41
C LYS A 63 -24.97 22.82 16.65
N PHE A 64 -23.78 22.46 17.09
CA PHE A 64 -22.54 22.93 16.50
C PHE A 64 -22.27 22.19 15.18
N LYS A 65 -21.66 22.85 14.20
CA LYS A 65 -21.23 22.20 12.96
C LYS A 65 -19.76 21.85 13.08
N ILE A 66 -19.44 20.55 13.00
CA ILE A 66 -18.07 20.05 13.03
C ILE A 66 -17.59 19.64 11.64
N MET A 67 -16.28 19.57 11.46
CA MET A 67 -15.72 18.92 10.29
C MET A 67 -15.96 17.42 10.37
N ARG A 68 -16.30 16.82 9.24
CA ARG A 68 -16.44 15.37 9.11
C ARG A 68 -15.09 14.74 8.74
N PRO A 69 -14.88 13.46 9.07
CA PRO A 69 -13.55 12.84 9.03
C PRO A 69 -12.84 12.99 7.69
N ASN A 70 -13.57 12.80 6.60
CA ASN A 70 -13.11 13.00 5.23
C ASN A 70 -14.33 13.19 4.31
N THR A 71 -14.11 13.29 3.01
CA THR A 71 -15.17 13.48 2.00
C THR A 71 -16.04 12.25 1.75
N MET A 72 -15.64 11.08 2.26
CA MET A 72 -16.30 9.79 2.05
C MET A 72 -17.05 9.28 3.29
N ASN A 73 -16.71 9.76 4.50
CA ASN A 73 -17.34 9.37 5.76
C ASN A 73 -18.28 10.45 6.29
N LYS A 74 -19.49 10.04 6.67
CA LYS A 74 -20.51 10.95 7.24
C LYS A 74 -20.46 10.99 8.76
N TYR A 75 -19.94 9.94 9.39
CA TYR A 75 -19.95 9.77 10.84
C TYR A 75 -18.55 9.62 11.41
N GLY A 76 -18.37 10.12 12.63
CA GLY A 76 -17.10 10.29 13.29
C GLY A 76 -16.63 11.76 13.30
N ALA A 77 -15.44 11.97 13.85
CA ALA A 77 -14.88 13.28 14.17
C ALA A 77 -13.39 13.37 13.85
N VAL A 78 -12.93 14.58 13.52
CA VAL A 78 -11.51 14.94 13.46
C VAL A 78 -11.04 15.18 14.90
N LEU A 79 -9.94 14.55 15.30
CA LEU A 79 -9.48 14.57 16.69
C LEU A 79 -8.86 15.91 17.09
N ASP A 80 -8.28 16.62 16.13
CA ASP A 80 -7.64 17.91 16.34
C ASP A 80 -8.68 18.97 16.74
N ASP A 81 -9.91 18.87 16.21
CA ASP A 81 -11.03 19.80 16.48
C ASP A 81 -11.47 19.82 17.95
N PHE A 82 -11.12 18.80 18.74
CA PHE A 82 -11.41 18.74 20.16
C PHE A 82 -10.16 18.59 21.04
N GLY A 83 -9.02 19.05 20.55
CA GLY A 83 -7.85 19.35 21.38
C GLY A 83 -6.83 18.22 21.51
N LEU A 84 -6.88 17.21 20.64
CA LEU A 84 -5.90 16.11 20.63
C LEU A 84 -4.68 16.36 19.74
N GLU A 85 -4.64 17.46 18.98
CA GLU A 85 -3.60 17.77 18.00
C GLU A 85 -2.18 17.65 18.56
N ALA A 86 -1.86 18.31 19.67
CA ALA A 86 -0.52 18.28 20.25
C ALA A 86 -0.09 16.87 20.69
N MET A 87 -1.04 16.07 21.18
CA MET A 87 -0.78 14.67 21.55
C MET A 87 -0.56 13.80 20.31
N LEU A 88 -1.32 14.05 19.24
CA LEU A 88 -1.22 13.31 17.98
C LEU A 88 0.04 13.65 17.19
N ASN A 89 0.50 14.90 17.26
CA ASN A 89 1.82 15.30 16.75
C ASN A 89 2.93 14.50 17.43
N GLN A 90 2.95 14.45 18.77
CA GLN A 90 3.90 13.62 19.53
C GLN A 90 3.74 12.13 19.20
N PHE A 91 2.51 11.65 19.05
CA PHE A 91 2.26 10.26 18.69
C PHE A 91 2.84 9.91 17.31
N MET A 92 2.65 10.78 16.31
CA MET A 92 3.22 10.61 14.99
C MET A 92 4.75 10.61 15.06
N GLU A 93 5.35 11.62 15.68
CA GLU A 93 6.80 11.83 15.72
C GLU A 93 7.53 10.74 16.51
N GLU A 94 7.03 10.37 17.70
CA GLU A 94 7.73 9.47 18.61
C GLU A 94 7.44 7.99 18.36
N PHE A 95 6.30 7.65 17.72
CA PHE A 95 5.88 6.25 17.57
C PHE A 95 5.69 5.84 16.12
N ILE A 96 5.00 6.63 15.31
CA ILE A 96 4.67 6.22 13.93
C ILE A 96 5.82 6.48 12.96
N ALA A 97 6.54 7.58 13.09
CA ALA A 97 7.67 7.91 12.23
C ALA A 97 8.84 6.90 12.37
N PRO A 98 9.24 6.42 13.58
CA PRO A 98 10.25 5.37 13.70
C PRO A 98 9.86 4.07 12.99
N ILE A 99 8.61 3.63 13.15
CA ILE A 99 8.09 2.43 12.47
C ILE A 99 8.06 2.65 10.95
N SER A 100 7.60 3.82 10.52
CA SER A 100 7.47 4.16 9.11
C SER A 100 8.81 4.29 8.41
N LYS A 101 9.85 4.77 9.10
CA LYS A 101 11.22 4.80 8.60
C LYS A 101 11.75 3.41 8.25
N VAL A 102 11.38 2.40 9.03
CA VAL A 102 11.80 1.00 8.81
C VAL A 102 11.03 0.37 7.64
N PHE A 103 9.70 0.47 7.65
CA PHE A 103 8.87 -0.29 6.71
C PHE A 103 8.45 0.45 5.44
N TYR A 104 8.56 1.77 5.43
CA TYR A 104 8.14 2.62 4.32
C TYR A 104 9.19 3.66 3.89
N PRO A 105 10.50 3.32 3.83
CA PRO A 105 11.54 4.28 3.46
C PRO A 105 11.33 4.86 2.06
N GLU A 106 10.75 4.09 1.14
CA GLU A 106 10.50 4.47 -0.26
C GLU A 106 9.34 5.45 -0.46
N VAL A 107 8.49 5.67 0.55
CA VAL A 107 7.40 6.67 0.50
C VAL A 107 7.57 7.77 1.54
N GLY A 108 8.80 8.03 1.98
CA GLY A 108 9.08 9.12 2.92
C GLY A 108 8.70 8.81 4.36
N GLY A 109 8.65 7.54 4.76
CA GLY A 109 8.31 7.15 6.13
C GLY A 109 9.26 7.71 7.20
N GLY A 110 10.49 8.07 6.83
CA GLY A 110 11.45 8.75 7.71
C GLY A 110 11.38 10.28 7.72
N THR A 111 10.46 10.88 6.94
CA THR A 111 10.33 12.34 6.77
C THR A 111 8.89 12.80 6.94
N LEU A 112 8.09 12.06 7.73
CA LEU A 112 6.72 12.43 8.05
C LEU A 112 6.71 13.70 8.93
N ASP A 113 5.87 14.68 8.56
CA ASP A 113 5.88 16.02 9.15
C ASP A 113 4.48 16.61 9.42
N SER A 114 3.43 15.90 9.04
CA SER A 114 2.05 16.33 9.27
C SER A 114 1.10 15.13 9.33
N HIS A 115 0.01 15.28 10.07
CA HIS A 115 -1.02 14.27 10.15
C HIS A 115 -2.43 14.80 9.84
N HIS A 116 -3.35 13.87 9.59
CA HIS A 116 -4.79 14.10 9.70
C HIS A 116 -5.38 12.94 10.49
N ALA A 117 -5.81 13.22 11.71
CA ALA A 117 -6.24 12.22 12.68
C ALA A 117 -7.75 12.28 12.86
N PHE A 118 -8.42 11.15 12.69
CA PHE A 118 -9.87 11.11 12.78
C PHE A 118 -10.37 9.73 13.19
N VAL A 119 -11.59 9.69 13.70
CA VAL A 119 -12.33 8.45 13.95
C VAL A 119 -13.43 8.31 12.92
N VAL A 120 -13.70 7.07 12.53
CA VAL A 120 -14.83 6.71 11.67
C VAL A 120 -15.74 5.73 12.40
N GLU A 121 -17.04 5.87 12.16
CA GLU A 121 -18.08 5.03 12.77
C GLU A 121 -18.84 4.26 11.70
N TYR A 122 -18.87 2.93 11.83
CA TYR A 122 -19.64 2.05 10.96
C TYR A 122 -20.68 1.23 11.72
N GLY A 123 -21.87 1.08 11.14
CA GLY A 123 -22.99 0.36 11.75
C GLY A 123 -24.34 0.70 11.12
N LYS A 124 -25.44 0.17 11.68
CA LYS A 124 -26.79 0.25 11.12
C LYS A 124 -27.31 1.69 10.89
N ASP A 125 -26.99 2.61 11.80
CA ASP A 125 -27.41 4.02 11.76
C ASP A 125 -26.20 4.96 11.60
N ARG A 126 -25.18 4.46 10.90
CA ARG A 126 -23.88 5.10 10.63
C ARG A 126 -23.50 4.85 9.17
N ASP A 127 -22.22 5.02 8.82
CA ASP A 127 -21.73 4.52 7.53
C ASP A 127 -21.79 2.98 7.55
N VAL A 128 -22.20 2.33 6.46
CA VAL A 128 -22.30 0.87 6.42
C VAL A 128 -21.00 0.25 5.90
N GLU A 129 -20.42 0.87 4.88
CA GLU A 129 -19.22 0.46 4.18
C GLU A 129 -18.45 1.70 3.71
N LEU A 130 -17.26 1.49 3.16
CA LEU A 130 -16.50 2.55 2.49
C LEU A 130 -16.01 2.04 1.14
N GLY A 131 -16.39 2.78 0.10
CA GLY A 131 -16.07 2.43 -1.29
C GLY A 131 -14.57 2.36 -1.57
N PHE A 132 -14.22 1.87 -2.74
CA PHE A 132 -12.84 1.71 -3.18
C PHE A 132 -12.11 3.06 -3.29
N HIS A 133 -10.97 3.19 -2.63
CA HIS A 133 -10.19 4.44 -2.61
C HIS A 133 -8.69 4.20 -2.33
N VAL A 134 -7.97 5.32 -2.25
CA VAL A 134 -6.63 5.46 -1.68
C VAL A 134 -6.68 6.60 -0.67
N ASP A 135 -5.75 6.61 0.27
CA ASP A 135 -5.64 7.70 1.24
C ASP A 135 -4.79 8.84 0.70
N ASP A 136 -5.08 10.05 1.18
CA ASP A 136 -4.22 11.22 1.04
C ASP A 136 -3.11 11.20 2.12
N SER A 137 -2.30 10.15 2.08
CA SER A 137 -1.19 9.92 3.01
C SER A 137 -0.02 9.24 2.30
N GLU A 138 1.16 9.39 2.88
CA GLU A 138 2.28 8.52 2.56
C GLU A 138 2.13 7.18 3.30
N VAL A 139 1.81 7.27 4.60
CA VAL A 139 1.56 6.13 5.48
C VAL A 139 0.25 6.34 6.23
N THR A 140 -0.61 5.33 6.27
CA THR A 140 -1.85 5.30 7.03
C THR A 140 -1.74 4.30 8.17
N LEU A 141 -2.06 4.76 9.38
CA LEU A 141 -2.35 3.92 10.52
C LEU A 141 -3.88 3.79 10.68
N ASN A 142 -4.38 2.58 10.85
CA ASN A 142 -5.79 2.28 11.10
C ASN A 142 -5.90 1.34 12.31
N VAL A 143 -6.47 1.82 13.41
CA VAL A 143 -6.56 1.10 14.68
C VAL A 143 -8.02 0.79 15.00
N CYS A 144 -8.32 -0.47 15.27
CA CYS A 144 -9.67 -0.85 15.69
C CYS A 144 -9.89 -0.48 17.16
N LEU A 145 -10.91 0.34 17.43
CA LEU A 145 -11.31 0.72 18.79
C LEU A 145 -12.52 -0.12 19.26
N GLY A 146 -13.47 -0.37 18.36
CA GLY A 146 -14.72 -1.08 18.67
C GLY A 146 -14.49 -2.51 19.14
N LYS A 147 -15.35 -3.02 20.04
CA LYS A 147 -15.22 -4.36 20.67
C LYS A 147 -16.25 -5.39 20.23
N GLN A 148 -17.45 -4.96 19.81
CA GLN A 148 -18.57 -5.85 19.50
C GLN A 148 -19.20 -5.47 18.16
N PHE A 149 -18.72 -6.07 17.08
CA PHE A 149 -19.27 -5.93 15.74
C PHE A 149 -18.96 -7.17 14.88
N SER A 150 -19.60 -7.29 13.72
CA SER A 150 -19.30 -8.34 12.74
C SER A 150 -19.28 -7.78 11.31
N GLY A 151 -18.41 -8.32 10.46
CA GLY A 151 -18.09 -7.73 9.16
C GLY A 151 -17.19 -6.51 9.30
N GLY A 152 -17.19 -5.63 8.31
CA GLY A 152 -16.36 -4.43 8.33
C GLY A 152 -14.89 -4.68 7.99
N GLU A 153 -14.58 -5.78 7.31
CA GLU A 153 -13.21 -6.11 6.88
C GLU A 153 -12.61 -4.96 6.05
N LEU A 154 -11.33 -4.66 6.30
CA LEU A 154 -10.54 -3.75 5.48
C LEU A 154 -9.98 -4.54 4.31
N TYR A 155 -10.46 -4.27 3.10
CA TYR A 155 -10.03 -4.99 1.91
C TYR A 155 -8.98 -4.21 1.13
N PHE A 156 -7.94 -4.88 0.66
CA PHE A 156 -6.79 -4.35 -0.09
C PHE A 156 -6.75 -4.93 -1.51
N ARG A 157 -6.36 -4.10 -2.48
CA ARG A 157 -6.38 -4.43 -3.92
C ARG A 157 -5.12 -3.94 -4.64
N GLY A 158 -3.98 -4.06 -3.97
CA GLY A 158 -2.67 -3.72 -4.50
C GLY A 158 -2.40 -2.21 -4.61
N ILE A 159 -1.12 -1.89 -4.76
CA ILE A 159 -0.60 -0.52 -4.78
C ILE A 159 -0.53 0.00 -6.22
N ARG A 160 -0.90 1.27 -6.42
CA ARG A 160 -0.87 1.93 -7.75
C ARG A 160 -0.35 3.37 -7.70
N CYS A 161 0.39 3.75 -8.75
CA CYS A 161 0.70 5.15 -9.03
C CYS A 161 -0.56 5.92 -9.47
N GLU A 162 -0.44 7.22 -9.68
CA GLU A 162 -1.58 8.08 -10.03
C GLU A 162 -2.22 7.68 -11.36
N ASN A 163 -1.40 7.34 -12.35
CA ASN A 163 -1.87 6.94 -13.68
C ASN A 163 -2.64 5.60 -13.67
N HIS A 164 -2.38 4.75 -12.69
CA HIS A 164 -2.93 3.39 -12.64
C HIS A 164 -3.90 3.15 -11.49
N VAL A 165 -4.36 4.19 -10.80
CA VAL A 165 -5.26 4.04 -9.65
C VAL A 165 -6.53 3.25 -10.00
N ASN A 166 -7.06 3.47 -11.21
CA ASN A 166 -8.27 2.83 -11.73
C ASN A 166 -8.02 1.57 -12.58
N SER A 167 -6.77 1.08 -12.64
CA SER A 167 -6.47 -0.17 -13.35
C SER A 167 -7.15 -1.36 -12.66
N GLU A 168 -7.29 -2.47 -13.38
CA GLU A 168 -7.89 -3.68 -12.82
C GLU A 168 -7.09 -4.23 -11.62
N THR A 169 -7.80 -4.96 -10.77
CA THR A 169 -7.19 -5.70 -9.66
C THR A 169 -6.96 -7.14 -10.06
N GLN A 170 -5.75 -7.63 -9.85
CA GLN A 170 -5.40 -9.03 -10.06
C GLN A 170 -5.79 -9.86 -8.83
N HIS A 171 -6.03 -11.15 -9.03
CA HIS A 171 -6.49 -12.03 -7.95
C HIS A 171 -5.48 -12.09 -6.80
N GLU A 172 -4.18 -12.08 -7.11
CA GLU A 172 -3.07 -12.12 -6.15
C GLU A 172 -2.95 -10.83 -5.32
N GLU A 173 -3.61 -9.75 -5.74
CA GLU A 173 -3.63 -8.46 -5.04
C GLU A 173 -4.79 -8.36 -4.05
N MET A 174 -5.69 -9.35 -4.01
CA MET A 174 -6.90 -9.32 -3.18
C MET A 174 -6.62 -9.89 -1.79
N TYR A 175 -6.82 -9.05 -0.77
CA TYR A 175 -6.72 -9.46 0.63
C TYR A 175 -7.78 -8.73 1.46
N ASP A 176 -8.40 -9.41 2.42
CA ASP A 176 -9.39 -8.82 3.31
C ASP A 176 -8.91 -9.05 4.77
N TYR A 177 -8.73 -7.97 5.53
CA TYR A 177 -8.24 -7.97 6.90
C TYR A 177 -9.41 -7.86 7.89
N SER A 178 -9.52 -8.82 8.81
CA SER A 178 -10.48 -8.77 9.91
C SER A 178 -9.93 -7.97 11.09
N HIS A 179 -10.67 -6.94 11.50
CA HIS A 179 -10.27 -6.07 12.59
C HIS A 179 -10.28 -6.77 13.96
N VAL A 180 -9.35 -6.36 14.82
CA VAL A 180 -9.21 -6.83 16.20
C VAL A 180 -9.03 -5.60 17.10
N PRO A 181 -9.82 -5.45 18.17
CA PRO A 181 -9.73 -4.29 19.06
C PRO A 181 -8.30 -4.08 19.61
N GLY A 182 -7.85 -2.83 19.62
CA GLY A 182 -6.50 -2.44 20.06
C GLY A 182 -5.35 -2.78 19.09
N ARG A 183 -5.64 -3.49 17.99
CA ARG A 183 -4.65 -3.75 16.94
C ARG A 183 -4.68 -2.66 15.87
N ALA A 184 -3.49 -2.29 15.42
CA ALA A 184 -3.26 -1.40 14.30
C ALA A 184 -3.02 -2.19 13.02
N VAL A 185 -3.40 -1.58 11.89
CA VAL A 185 -2.97 -1.89 10.54
C VAL A 185 -2.24 -0.67 10.01
N LEU A 186 -1.02 -0.84 9.54
CA LEU A 186 -0.19 0.20 8.95
C LEU A 186 0.05 -0.15 7.50
N HIS A 187 -0.24 0.75 6.57
CA HIS A 187 -0.09 0.54 5.13
C HIS A 187 0.28 1.83 4.41
N ARG A 188 0.80 1.72 3.19
CA ARG A 188 0.97 2.89 2.31
C ARG A 188 -0.39 3.51 1.97
N GLY A 189 -0.48 4.83 1.92
CA GLY A 189 -1.73 5.51 1.53
C GLY A 189 -2.17 5.17 0.10
N ARG A 190 -1.21 4.92 -0.79
CA ARG A 190 -1.44 4.49 -2.18
C ARG A 190 -1.86 3.03 -2.34
N HIS A 191 -1.94 2.26 -1.26
CA HIS A 191 -2.51 0.92 -1.31
C HIS A 191 -4.02 1.07 -1.50
N ARG A 192 -4.55 0.61 -2.63
CA ARG A 192 -5.97 0.74 -2.91
C ARG A 192 -6.76 -0.19 -1.99
N HIS A 193 -7.78 0.36 -1.33
CA HIS A 193 -8.52 -0.38 -0.31
C HIS A 193 -9.94 0.18 -0.10
N GLY A 194 -10.68 -0.44 0.81
CA GLY A 194 -11.97 0.04 1.29
C GLY A 194 -12.46 -0.78 2.48
N ALA A 195 -13.65 -0.48 2.98
CA ALA A 195 -14.26 -1.22 4.08
C ALA A 195 -15.46 -2.00 3.58
N ARG A 196 -15.54 -3.30 3.92
CA ARG A 196 -16.75 -4.11 3.70
C ARG A 196 -17.89 -3.64 4.61
N PRO A 197 -19.14 -4.04 4.32
CA PRO A 197 -20.28 -3.75 5.18
C PRO A 197 -20.08 -4.25 6.62
N THR A 198 -20.32 -3.38 7.59
CA THR A 198 -20.52 -3.78 8.99
C THR A 198 -21.93 -4.36 9.13
N SER A 199 -22.01 -5.67 9.34
CA SER A 199 -23.28 -6.42 9.39
C SER A 199 -24.01 -6.34 10.73
N SER A 200 -23.27 -6.14 11.82
CA SER A 200 -23.82 -6.01 13.17
C SER A 200 -22.89 -5.19 14.08
N GLY A 201 -23.45 -4.57 15.11
CA GLY A 201 -22.71 -3.78 16.10
C GLY A 201 -22.26 -2.41 15.59
N LEU A 202 -21.34 -1.80 16.33
CA LEU A 202 -20.72 -0.52 16.02
C LEU A 202 -19.20 -0.73 15.91
N ARG A 203 -18.68 -0.59 14.68
CA ARG A 203 -17.25 -0.61 14.42
C ARG A 203 -16.73 0.81 14.42
N MET A 204 -15.79 1.10 15.32
CA MET A 204 -15.07 2.36 15.35
C MET A 204 -13.59 2.14 15.15
N ASN A 205 -13.00 2.94 14.28
CA ASN A 205 -11.57 2.89 14.01
C ASN A 205 -10.97 4.29 14.12
N LEU A 206 -9.78 4.37 14.71
CA LEU A 206 -8.90 5.53 14.66
C LEU A 206 -8.05 5.45 13.41
N LEU A 207 -8.03 6.52 12.62
CA LEU A 207 -7.14 6.69 11.48
C LEU A 207 -6.18 7.84 11.74
N LEU A 208 -4.92 7.63 11.35
CA LEU A 208 -3.90 8.66 11.28
C LEU A 208 -3.28 8.63 9.89
N TRP A 209 -3.60 9.63 9.07
CA TRP A 209 -2.98 9.84 7.77
C TRP A 209 -1.71 10.67 7.96
N CYS A 210 -0.55 10.03 7.85
CA CYS A 210 0.73 10.71 7.99
C CYS A 210 1.26 11.12 6.62
N ARG A 211 1.77 12.35 6.53
CA ARG A 211 2.26 12.94 5.29
C ARG A 211 3.70 13.41 5.42
N SER A 212 4.39 13.47 4.28
CA SER A 212 5.75 14.01 4.16
C SER A 212 5.81 15.06 3.06
N SER A 213 6.01 16.33 3.43
CA SER A 213 6.20 17.41 2.45
C SER A 213 7.42 17.17 1.56
N VAL A 214 8.52 16.65 2.14
CA VAL A 214 9.76 16.32 1.43
C VAL A 214 9.51 15.26 0.35
N PHE A 215 8.83 14.16 0.71
CA PHE A 215 8.51 13.12 -0.27
C PHE A 215 7.57 13.63 -1.36
N ARG A 216 6.55 14.43 -1.01
CA ARG A 216 5.62 15.02 -1.98
C ARG A 216 6.32 15.94 -2.97
N GLU A 217 7.35 16.69 -2.54
CA GLU A 217 8.17 17.48 -3.44
C GLU A 217 9.02 16.59 -4.35
N MET A 218 9.72 15.59 -3.80
CA MET A 218 10.55 14.67 -4.60
C MET A 218 9.75 13.89 -5.65
N LYS A 219 8.54 13.46 -5.29
CA LYS A 219 7.64 12.68 -6.14
C LYS A 219 7.27 13.41 -7.43
N LYS A 220 7.26 14.75 -7.47
CA LYS A 220 6.99 15.54 -8.69
C LYS A 220 7.97 15.23 -9.83
N TYR A 221 9.17 14.78 -9.49
CA TYR A 221 10.23 14.45 -10.45
C TYR A 221 10.33 12.94 -10.73
N GLN A 222 9.53 12.10 -10.07
CA GLN A 222 9.56 10.65 -10.25
C GLN A 222 8.78 10.24 -11.50
N MET A 223 9.46 9.62 -12.46
CA MET A 223 8.86 9.17 -13.72
C MET A 223 8.69 7.64 -13.80
N ASP A 224 9.46 6.87 -13.03
CA ASP A 224 9.35 5.41 -12.97
C ASP A 224 8.75 4.97 -11.63
N PHE A 225 7.64 4.24 -11.73
CA PHE A 225 6.92 3.66 -10.60
C PHE A 225 6.93 2.12 -10.62
N SER A 226 7.66 1.50 -11.55
CA SER A 226 7.68 0.04 -11.73
C SER A 226 8.28 -0.75 -10.55
N SER A 227 8.95 -0.07 -9.61
CA SER A 227 9.43 -0.69 -8.37
C SER A 227 8.34 -0.95 -7.35
N TRP A 228 7.17 -0.30 -7.46
CA TRP A 228 6.13 -0.41 -6.43
C TRP A 228 4.68 -0.38 -6.96
N CYS A 229 4.43 0.14 -8.16
CA CYS A 229 3.14 0.07 -8.81
C CYS A 229 3.02 -1.25 -9.56
N GLY A 230 2.08 -2.11 -9.14
CA GLY A 230 1.88 -3.43 -9.76
C GLY A 230 1.61 -3.37 -11.26
N GLU A 231 0.87 -2.36 -11.73
CA GLU A 231 0.60 -2.19 -13.17
C GLU A 231 1.85 -1.73 -13.94
N CYS A 232 2.59 -0.73 -13.46
CA CYS A 232 3.85 -0.32 -14.11
C CYS A 232 4.85 -1.47 -14.19
N GLN A 233 4.90 -2.32 -13.16
CA GLN A 233 5.75 -3.50 -13.14
C GLN A 233 5.33 -4.52 -14.22
N ARG A 234 4.03 -4.74 -14.40
CA ARG A 234 3.49 -5.62 -15.45
C ARG A 234 3.79 -5.09 -16.85
N GLU A 235 3.45 -3.83 -17.12
CA GLU A 235 3.73 -3.20 -18.41
C GLU A 235 5.22 -3.29 -18.77
N LYS A 236 6.11 -3.05 -17.79
CA LYS A 236 7.56 -3.18 -17.97
C LYS A 236 7.96 -4.62 -18.31
N ARG A 237 7.40 -5.62 -17.60
CA ARG A 237 7.65 -7.04 -17.86
C ARG A 237 7.16 -7.47 -19.24
N GLU A 238 5.98 -7.01 -19.66
CA GLU A 238 5.42 -7.30 -20.98
C GLU A 238 6.28 -6.73 -22.11
N ARG A 239 6.71 -5.47 -21.99
CA ARG A 239 7.65 -4.85 -22.95
C ARG A 239 8.96 -5.62 -23.05
N GLN A 240 9.49 -6.09 -21.92
CA GLN A 240 10.69 -6.94 -21.90
C GLN A 240 10.47 -8.27 -22.63
N ILE A 241 9.34 -8.95 -22.37
CA ILE A 241 8.99 -10.21 -23.05
C ILE A 241 8.85 -10.01 -24.56
N GLN A 242 8.18 -8.93 -24.98
CA GLN A 242 8.03 -8.60 -26.40
C GLN A 242 9.38 -8.31 -27.06
N CYS A 243 10.26 -7.55 -26.40
CA CYS A 243 11.61 -7.28 -26.86
C CYS A 243 12.42 -8.58 -27.05
N VAL A 244 12.39 -9.47 -26.06
CA VAL A 244 13.09 -10.77 -26.15
C VAL A 244 12.53 -11.62 -27.30
N LYS A 245 11.20 -11.65 -27.49
CA LYS A 245 10.57 -12.37 -28.60
C LYS A 245 11.01 -11.79 -29.96
N ALA A 246 11.02 -10.46 -30.10
CA ALA A 246 11.45 -9.79 -31.33
C ALA A 246 12.92 -10.11 -31.65
N THR A 247 13.82 -10.01 -30.66
CA THR A 247 15.24 -10.34 -30.84
C THR A 247 15.45 -11.79 -31.23
N LYS A 248 14.70 -12.74 -30.65
CA LYS A 248 14.76 -14.16 -31.04
C LYS A 248 14.31 -14.38 -32.49
N LEU A 249 13.26 -13.69 -32.94
CA LEU A 249 12.78 -13.77 -34.32
C LEU A 249 13.83 -13.22 -35.30
N VAL A 250 14.46 -12.10 -34.97
CA VAL A 250 15.54 -11.52 -35.79
C VAL A 250 16.71 -12.49 -35.85
N ASN A 251 17.16 -13.06 -34.73
CA ASN A 251 18.25 -14.05 -34.72
C ASN A 251 17.92 -15.29 -35.55
N TYR A 252 16.70 -15.84 -35.44
CA TYR A 252 16.27 -16.97 -36.25
C TYR A 252 16.26 -16.63 -37.76
N SER A 253 15.81 -15.42 -38.12
CA SER A 253 15.82 -14.96 -39.51
C SER A 253 17.24 -14.79 -40.07
N LEU A 254 18.18 -14.32 -39.24
CA LEU A 254 19.58 -14.19 -39.61
C LEU A 254 20.21 -15.57 -39.79
N GLU A 255 20.06 -16.48 -38.83
CA GLU A 255 20.56 -17.86 -38.93
C GLU A 255 20.03 -18.58 -40.17
N HIS A 256 18.73 -18.42 -40.46
CA HIS A 256 18.12 -19.00 -41.66
C HIS A 256 18.72 -18.40 -42.94
N SER A 257 18.90 -17.08 -43.00
CA SER A 257 19.53 -16.40 -44.15
C SER A 257 20.98 -16.89 -44.37
N TYR A 258 21.77 -17.00 -43.30
CA TYR A 258 23.14 -17.54 -43.38
C TYR A 258 23.16 -18.98 -43.88
N ALA A 259 22.24 -19.84 -43.40
CA ALA A 259 22.14 -21.23 -43.83
C ALA A 259 21.78 -21.32 -45.33
N VAL A 260 20.85 -20.50 -45.81
CA VAL A 260 20.48 -20.43 -47.24
C VAL A 260 21.65 -19.97 -48.10
N HIS A 261 22.37 -18.93 -47.68
CA HIS A 261 23.57 -18.45 -48.40
C HIS A 261 24.68 -19.50 -48.44
N LEU A 262 24.93 -20.21 -47.33
CA LEU A 262 25.92 -21.29 -47.28
C LEU A 262 25.54 -22.44 -48.21
N ALA A 263 24.28 -22.88 -48.19
CA ALA A 263 23.78 -23.94 -49.07
C ALA A 263 23.93 -23.55 -50.55
N ALA A 264 23.57 -22.31 -50.92
CA ALA A 264 23.73 -21.80 -52.28
C ALA A 264 25.19 -21.82 -52.74
N ASN A 265 26.13 -21.41 -51.87
CA ASN A 265 27.57 -21.45 -52.18
C ASN A 265 28.10 -22.88 -52.35
N ILE A 266 27.66 -23.83 -51.53
CA ILE A 266 28.04 -25.24 -51.65
C ILE A 266 27.53 -25.81 -52.99
N LEU A 267 26.27 -25.52 -53.36
CA LEU A 267 25.69 -25.92 -54.64
C LEU A 267 26.47 -25.32 -55.83
N LEU A 268 26.87 -24.05 -55.76
CA LEU A 268 27.67 -23.40 -56.80
C LEU A 268 29.04 -24.07 -56.95
N LEU A 269 29.71 -24.37 -55.83
CA LEU A 269 31.00 -25.06 -55.82
C LEU A 269 30.87 -26.46 -56.43
N ALA A 270 29.89 -27.25 -56.00
CA ALA A 270 29.63 -28.58 -56.55
C ALA A 270 29.35 -28.54 -58.06
N SER A 271 28.59 -27.55 -58.53
CA SER A 271 28.28 -27.34 -59.94
C SER A 271 29.55 -27.03 -60.76
N ASN A 272 30.41 -26.14 -60.23
CA ASN A 272 31.68 -25.80 -60.86
C ASN A 272 32.65 -26.99 -60.88
N THR A 273 32.70 -27.79 -59.82
CA THR A 273 33.51 -29.03 -59.78
C THR A 273 32.99 -30.04 -60.81
N PHE A 274 31.68 -30.19 -60.96
CA PHE A 274 31.07 -31.07 -61.96
C PHE A 274 31.38 -30.61 -63.39
N LEU A 275 31.30 -29.30 -63.66
CA LEU A 275 31.69 -28.69 -64.94
C LEU A 275 33.19 -28.85 -65.25
N LEU A 276 34.06 -28.78 -64.24
CA LEU A 276 35.49 -29.06 -64.37
C LEU A 276 35.74 -30.53 -64.72
N TYR A 277 35.05 -31.46 -64.04
CA TYR A 277 35.16 -32.89 -64.31
C TYR A 277 34.74 -33.24 -65.75
N PHE A 278 33.70 -32.60 -66.26
CA PHE A 278 33.28 -32.74 -67.67
C PHE A 278 34.24 -32.07 -68.67
N ARG A 279 34.95 -31.01 -68.28
CA ARG A 279 35.96 -30.37 -69.13
C ARG A 279 37.29 -31.11 -69.19
N THR A 280 37.64 -31.86 -68.15
CA THR A 280 38.86 -32.68 -68.10
C THR A 280 38.65 -34.13 -68.55
N GLY A 281 37.39 -34.52 -68.79
CA GLY A 281 37.00 -35.85 -69.26
C GLY A 281 36.74 -35.92 -70.76
N ILE A 282 37.67 -35.43 -71.59
CA ILE A 282 37.84 -35.87 -72.98
C ILE A 282 39.34 -35.95 -73.29
N SER A 283 39.92 -37.12 -73.02
CA SER A 283 40.70 -37.92 -73.99
C SER A 283 40.77 -39.35 -73.48
#